data_AF-A0A7C5XBT4-F1
#
_entry.id   AF-A0A7C5XBT4-F1
#
_cell.length_a   1.000
_cell.length_b   1.000
_cell.length_c   1.000
_cell.angle_alpha   90.00
_cell.angle_beta   90.00
_cell.angle_gamma   90.00
#
_symmetry.space_group_name_H-M   'P 1'
#
loop_
_entity.id
_entity.type
_entity.pdbx_description
1 polymer ?
#
loop_
_entity_poly.entity_id
_entity_poly.type
_entity_poly.pdbx_seq_one_letter_code
_entity_poly.pdbx_strand_id
1 'polypeptide(L)'
;MYRFLNLAAFILLVLFNAVVGSTAFIGGQTTAEVSSKYETLVTPAGFTFAIWGVIYGMLGVFVIGQFLKLGRWEVFVDRSGFYLCLALVLT
;
A
#
# COMPACT_ATOMS: atom_id res chain seq x y z
N MET A 1 3.03 -11.62 17.52
CA MET A 1 3.83 -11.88 16.29
C MET A 1 3.31 -11.07 15.10
N TYR A 2 2.04 -11.23 14.72
CA TYR A 2 1.49 -10.65 13.49
C TYR A 2 1.58 -9.12 13.34
N ARG A 3 1.58 -8.36 14.44
CA ARG A 3 1.69 -6.89 14.41
C ARG A 3 2.97 -6.40 13.75
N PHE A 4 4.10 -6.99 14.12
CA PHE A 4 5.42 -6.63 13.56
C PHE A 4 5.55 -7.12 12.11
N LEU A 5 4.99 -8.29 11.80
CA LEU A 5 5.00 -8.84 10.44
C LEU A 5 4.17 -7.97 9.47
N ASN A 6 2.97 -7.55 9.89
CA ASN A 6 2.12 -6.64 9.14
C ASN A 6 2.77 -5.28 8.93
N LEU A 7 3.46 -4.74 9.95
CA LEU A 7 4.20 -3.50 9.85
C LEU A 7 5.34 -3.61 8.82
N ALA A 8 6.13 -4.68 8.90
CA ALA A 8 7.22 -4.91 7.94
C ALA A 8 6.69 -5.10 6.51
N ALA A 9 5.64 -5.91 6.33
CA ALA A 9 5.01 -6.13 5.03
C ALA A 9 4.43 -4.84 4.45
N PHE A 10 3.77 -4.02 5.28
CA PHE A 10 3.25 -2.72 4.85
C PHE A 10 4.37 -1.75 4.41
N ILE A 11 5.46 -1.67 5.19
CA ILE A 11 6.61 -0.83 4.82
C ILE A 11 7.21 -1.28 3.49
N LEU A 12 7.41 -2.60 3.31
CA LEU A 12 7.93 -3.15 2.07
C LEU A 12 7.00 -2.86 0.89
N LEU A 13 5.70 -3.06 1.05
CA LEU A 13 4.68 -2.76 0.04
C LEU A 13 4.75 -1.30 -0.42
N VAL A 14 4.73 -0.36 0.54
CA VAL A 14 4.72 1.08 0.24
C VAL A 14 6.03 1.48 -0.42
N LEU A 15 7.18 1.01 0.08
CA LEU A 15 8.48 1.32 -0.52
C LEU A 15 8.58 0.76 -1.94
N PHE A 16 8.21 -0.49 -2.15
CA PHE A 16 8.27 -1.11 -3.46
C PHE A 16 7.37 -0.39 -4.47
N ASN A 17 6.12 -0.10 -4.10
CA ASN A 17 5.18 0.62 -4.95
C ASN A 17 5.59 2.09 -5.18
N ALA A 18 6.17 2.75 -4.19
CA ALA A 18 6.69 4.11 -4.38
C ALA A 18 7.87 4.11 -5.35
N VAL A 19 8.82 3.18 -5.18
CA VAL A 19 10.01 3.08 -6.02
C VAL A 19 9.65 2.69 -7.46
N VAL A 20 8.76 1.72 -7.66
CA VAL A 20 8.39 1.24 -8.99
C VAL A 20 7.38 2.17 -9.67
N GLY A 21 6.40 2.69 -8.94
CA GLY A 21 5.27 3.41 -9.54
C GLY A 21 5.39 4.93 -9.52
N SER A 22 5.91 5.48 -8.42
CA SER A 22 5.96 6.94 -8.20
C SER A 22 7.32 7.56 -8.48
N THR A 23 8.38 6.76 -8.57
CA THR A 23 9.70 7.23 -8.94
C THR A 23 10.14 6.62 -10.26
N ALA A 24 10.91 7.37 -11.05
CA ALA A 24 11.54 6.86 -12.27
C ALA A 24 12.78 5.97 -11.98
N PHE A 25 13.00 5.58 -10.72
CA PHE A 25 14.20 4.84 -10.30
C PHE A 25 14.26 3.45 -10.93
N ILE A 26 13.11 2.78 -11.05
CA ILE A 26 12.99 1.49 -11.74
C ILE A 26 12.23 1.73 -13.05
N GLY A 27 12.89 1.46 -14.19
CA GLY A 27 12.26 1.58 -15.51
C GLY A 27 12.30 2.96 -16.17
N GLY A 28 12.83 3.99 -15.49
CA GLY A 28 13.10 5.31 -16.08
C GLY A 28 11.87 6.18 -16.35
N GLN A 29 10.66 5.70 -16.03
CA GLN A 29 9.40 6.42 -16.16
C GLN A 29 8.49 6.06 -14.99
N THR A 30 7.69 7.02 -14.52
CA THR A 30 6.65 6.82 -13.51
C THR A 30 5.39 6.19 -14.15
N THR A 31 4.52 5.61 -13.34
CA THR A 31 3.23 5.07 -13.82
C THR A 31 2.37 6.14 -14.49
N ALA A 32 2.42 7.38 -13.98
CA ALA A 32 1.71 8.51 -14.57
C ALA A 32 2.26 8.87 -15.95
N GLU A 33 3.58 8.89 -16.12
CA GLU A 33 4.23 9.16 -17.40
C GLU A 33 3.93 8.06 -18.42
N VAL A 34 4.01 6.79 -18.02
CA VAL A 34 3.64 5.66 -18.90
C VAL A 34 2.17 5.77 -19.32
N SER A 35 1.27 6.10 -18.39
CA SER A 35 -0.16 6.30 -18.70
C SER A 35 -0.39 7.46 -19.67
N SER A 36 0.37 8.56 -19.55
CA SER A 36 0.28 9.70 -20.48
C SER A 36 0.85 9.39 -21.87
N LYS A 37 1.80 8.45 -21.97
CA LYS A 37 2.42 8.05 -23.24
C LYS A 37 1.49 7.19 -24.10
N TYR A 38 0.63 6.40 -23.48
CA TYR A 38 -0.28 5.48 -24.15
C TYR A 38 -1.73 5.90 -23.91
N GLU A 39 -2.14 7.01 -24.55
CA GLU A 39 -3.50 7.50 -24.43
C GLU A 39 -4.52 6.57 -25.08
N THR A 40 -5.64 6.38 -24.38
CA THR A 40 -6.81 5.60 -24.77
C THR A 40 -8.06 6.42 -24.42
N LEU A 41 -9.23 5.96 -24.88
CA LEU A 41 -10.52 6.62 -24.56
C LEU A 41 -10.81 6.72 -23.05
N VAL A 42 -10.07 6.00 -22.21
CA VAL A 42 -10.24 5.92 -20.75
C VAL A 42 -8.95 6.25 -19.99
N THR A 43 -8.00 6.97 -20.61
CA THR A 43 -6.76 7.32 -19.92
C THR A 43 -7.06 8.22 -18.71
N PRO A 44 -6.65 7.80 -17.49
CA PRO A 44 -6.92 8.57 -16.30
C PRO A 44 -6.05 9.83 -16.27
N ALA A 45 -6.63 10.93 -15.80
CA ALA A 45 -5.87 12.15 -15.52
C ALA A 45 -4.81 11.88 -14.44
N GLY A 46 -3.67 12.56 -14.48
CA GLY A 46 -2.53 12.30 -13.57
C GLY A 46 -2.87 12.33 -12.07
N PHE A 47 -3.86 13.13 -11.65
CA PHE A 47 -4.30 13.16 -10.25
C PHE A 47 -5.00 11.86 -9.80
N THR A 48 -5.48 11.02 -10.73
CA THR A 48 -6.15 9.75 -10.42
C THR A 48 -5.22 8.82 -9.63
N PHE A 49 -3.91 8.90 -9.87
CA PHE A 49 -2.91 8.15 -9.14
C PHE A 49 -2.76 8.61 -7.67
N ALA A 50 -3.31 9.75 -7.27
CA ALA A 50 -3.29 10.20 -5.87
C ALA A 50 -4.09 9.29 -4.93
N ILE A 51 -5.02 8.47 -5.47
CA ILE A 51 -5.80 7.53 -4.67
C ILE A 51 -4.91 6.51 -3.93
N TRP A 52 -3.76 6.17 -4.50
CA TRP A 52 -2.80 5.26 -3.86
C TRP A 52 -2.31 5.81 -2.51
N GLY A 53 -2.09 7.12 -2.41
CA GLY A 53 -1.73 7.77 -1.14
C GLY A 53 -2.83 7.65 -0.07
N VAL A 54 -4.10 7.75 -0.47
CA VAL A 54 -5.25 7.57 0.44
C VAL A 54 -5.34 6.13 0.93
N ILE A 55 -5.20 5.17 0.01
CA ILE A 55 -5.23 3.72 0.33
C ILE A 55 -4.10 3.37 1.30
N TYR A 56 -2.87 3.79 0.98
CA TYR A 56 -1.71 3.55 1.85
C TYR A 56 -1.84 4.28 3.19
N GLY A 57 -2.42 5.49 3.21
CA GLY A 57 -2.72 6.22 4.45
C GLY A 57 -3.68 5.45 5.36
N MET A 58 -4.80 4.96 4.81
CA MET A 58 -5.77 4.16 5.55
C MET A 58 -5.16 2.84 6.05
N LEU A 59 -4.37 2.16 5.22
CA LEU A 59 -3.63 0.97 5.62
C LEU A 59 -2.62 1.27 6.73
N GLY A 60 -1.91 2.39 6.64
CA GLY A 60 -0.97 2.84 7.67
C GLY A 60 -1.67 3.10 9.00
N VAL A 61 -2.82 3.77 9.00
CA VAL A 61 -3.64 3.96 10.21
C VAL A 61 -4.04 2.62 10.82
N PHE A 62 -4.45 1.66 9.97
CA PHE A 62 -4.82 0.32 10.45
C PHE A 62 -3.62 -0.43 11.05
N VAL A 63 -2.46 -0.42 10.39
CA VAL A 63 -1.22 -1.09 10.84
C VAL A 63 -0.68 -0.47 12.13
N ILE A 64 -0.62 0.86 12.20
CA ILE A 64 -0.19 1.59 13.41
C ILE A 64 -1.20 1.38 14.55
N GLY A 65 -2.49 1.35 14.23
CA GLY A 65 -3.57 1.06 15.18
C GLY A 65 -3.43 -0.28 15.89
N GLN A 66 -2.76 -1.28 15.29
CA GLN A 66 -2.51 -2.58 15.94
C GLN A 66 -1.63 -2.48 17.19
N PHE A 67 -0.86 -1.40 17.33
CA PHE A 67 0.00 -1.15 18.49
C PHE A 67 -0.76 -0.44 19.63
N LEU A 68 -1.93 0.13 19.36
CA LEU A 68 -2.79 0.70 20.39
C LEU A 68 -3.47 -0.45 21.16
N LYS A 69 -3.34 -0.45 22.50
CA LYS A 69 -3.95 -1.46 23.37
C LYS A 69 -5.45 -1.24 23.54
N LEU A 70 -6.21 -1.39 22.46
CA LEU A 70 -7.65 -1.51 22.53
C LEU A 70 -8.03 -2.99 22.46
N GLY A 71 -8.55 -3.55 23.55
CA GLY A 71 -8.80 -5.01 23.69
C GLY A 71 -9.66 -5.63 22.56
N ARG A 72 -10.51 -4.85 21.88
CA ARG A 72 -11.29 -5.31 20.71
C ARG A 72 -10.43 -5.50 19.45
N TRP A 73 -9.39 -4.70 19.27
CA TRP A 73 -8.49 -4.75 18.12
C TRP A 73 -7.50 -5.90 18.23
N GLU A 74 -7.12 -6.26 19.46
CA GLU A 74 -6.23 -7.38 19.72
C GLU A 74 -6.79 -8.71 19.22
N VAL A 75 -8.08 -8.99 19.49
CA VAL A 75 -8.77 -10.19 18.98
C VAL A 75 -8.93 -10.16 17.46
N PHE A 76 -9.19 -8.98 16.89
CA PHE A 76 -9.33 -8.82 15.44
C PHE A 76 -8.00 -9.09 14.73
N VAL A 77 -6.89 -8.52 15.22
CA VAL A 77 -5.55 -8.70 14.63
C VAL A 77 -5.08 -10.14 14.74
N ASP A 78 -5.41 -10.84 15.82
CA ASP A 78 -4.98 -12.24 15.97
C ASP A 78 -5.71 -13.18 14.99
N ARG A 79 -6.98 -12.89 14.68
CA ARG A 79 -7.76 -13.66 13.70
C ARG A 79 -7.44 -13.30 12.24
N SER A 80 -7.22 -12.01 11.97
CA SER A 80 -7.07 -11.48 10.61
C SER A 80 -5.61 -11.26 10.18
N GLY A 81 -4.66 -11.31 11.13
CA GLY A 81 -3.28 -10.89 10.92
C GLY A 81 -2.55 -11.68 9.83
N PHE A 82 -2.80 -12.98 9.72
CA PHE A 82 -2.24 -13.79 8.63
C PHE A 82 -2.74 -13.34 7.25
N TYR A 83 -4.05 -13.12 7.10
CA TYR A 83 -4.66 -12.70 5.83
C TYR A 83 -4.19 -11.31 5.41
N LEU A 84 -4.04 -10.39 6.36
CA LEU A 84 -3.49 -9.06 6.07
C LEU A 84 -2.04 -9.15 5.58
N CYS A 85 -1.19 -9.91 6.27
CA CYS A 85 0.19 -10.11 5.84
C CYS A 85 0.25 -10.72 4.43
N LEU A 86 -0.54 -11.74 4.17
CA LEU A 86 -0.58 -12.40 2.86
C LEU A 86 -1.02 -11.42 1.77
N ALA A 87 -2.06 -10.63 2.02
CA ALA A 87 -2.52 -9.61 1.09
C ALA A 87 -1.43 -8.56 0.82
N LEU A 88 -0.75 -8.04 1.86
CA LEU A 88 0.31 -7.03 1.71
C LEU A 88 1.54 -7.55 0.97
N VAL A 89 1.81 -8.86 0.98
CA VAL A 89 2.95 -9.48 0.28
C VAL A 89 2.62 -9.85 -1.16
N LEU A 90 1.37 -10.22 -1.45
CA LEU A 90 0.94 -10.64 -2.79
C LEU A 90 0.58 -9.47 -3.71
N THR A 91 0.41 -8.27 -3.16
CA THR A 91 0.07 -7.05 -3.91
C THR A 91 1.32 -6.21 -4.14
#